data_AF-B3EAF6-F1
#
_entry.id   AF-B3EAF6-F1
#
_cell.length_a   1.000
_cell.length_b   1.000
_cell.length_c   1.000
_cell.angle_alpha   90.00
_cell.angle_beta   90.00
_cell.angle_gamma   90.00
#
_symmetry.space_group_name_H-M   'P 1'
#
loop_
_entity.id
_entity.type
_entity.pdbx_description
1 polymer ?
#
loop_
_entity_poly.entity_id
_entity_poly.type
_entity_poly.pdbx_seq_one_letter_code
_entity_poly.pdbx_strand_id
1 'polypeptide(L)'
;MEDAVILGVIVFIIAAILYSKLAEQNRVKKMTPEERAEYLESKEQSRLNSLYGSLNPVMLCPHCNEKGHIRTKPVVHKKGISGGKATAAIFTGGVSLLATGLSRKEKSTQAYCASCNNSWDF
;
A
#
# COMPACT_ATOMS: atom_id res chain seq x y z
N MET A 1 -6.51 -34.16 -14.89
CA MET A 1 -7.84 -33.50 -14.93
C MET A 1 -7.79 -32.17 -14.18
N GLU A 2 -7.01 -32.07 -13.09
CA GLU A 2 -6.80 -30.81 -12.38
C GLU A 2 -6.15 -29.70 -13.23
N ASP A 3 -5.18 -30.00 -14.10
CA ASP A 3 -4.48 -28.95 -14.87
C ASP A 3 -5.38 -28.19 -15.85
N ALA A 4 -6.30 -28.90 -16.51
CA ALA A 4 -7.26 -28.29 -17.45
C ALA A 4 -8.27 -27.39 -16.70
N VAL A 5 -8.65 -27.77 -15.48
CA VAL A 5 -9.52 -26.96 -14.62
C VAL A 5 -8.78 -25.70 -14.17
N ILE A 6 -7.52 -25.83 -13.73
CA ILE A 6 -6.69 -24.69 -13.32
C ILE A 6 -6.50 -23.69 -14.47
N LEU A 7 -6.18 -24.17 -15.68
CA LEU A 7 -6.05 -23.31 -16.86
C LEU A 7 -7.37 -22.62 -17.20
N GLY A 8 -8.50 -23.34 -17.11
CA GLY A 8 -9.83 -22.76 -17.30
C GLY A 8 -10.14 -21.62 -16.32
N VAL A 9 -9.82 -21.79 -15.02
CA VAL A 9 -10.01 -20.76 -14.01
C VAL A 9 -9.10 -19.55 -14.26
N ILE A 10 -7.83 -19.76 -14.61
CA ILE A 10 -6.89 -18.67 -14.89
C ILE A 10 -7.37 -17.85 -16.08
N VAL A 11 -7.79 -18.48 -17.18
CA VAL A 11 -8.31 -17.78 -18.37
C VAL A 11 -9.55 -16.95 -18.02
N PHE A 12 -10.47 -17.51 -17.21
CA PHE A 12 -11.65 -16.79 -16.76
C PHE A 12 -11.30 -15.56 -15.92
N ILE A 13 -10.36 -15.68 -14.98
CA ILE A 13 -9.90 -14.56 -14.15
C ILE A 13 -9.27 -13.46 -15.03
N ILE A 14 -8.41 -13.84 -15.98
CA ILE A 14 -7.77 -12.88 -16.90
C ILE A 14 -8.83 -12.17 -17.74
N ALA A 15 -9.78 -12.91 -18.33
CA ALA A 15 -10.86 -12.34 -19.13
C ALA A 15 -11.72 -11.35 -18.33
N ALA A 16 -12.04 -11.67 -17.07
CA ALA A 16 -12.78 -10.78 -16.17
C ALA A 16 -12.00 -9.49 -15.86
N ILE A 17 -10.70 -9.58 -15.62
CA ILE A 17 -9.83 -8.40 -15.40
C ILE A 17 -9.79 -7.53 -16.67
N LEU A 18 -9.59 -8.12 -17.85
CA LEU A 18 -9.58 -7.38 -19.12
C LEU A 18 -10.92 -6.69 -19.40
N TYR A 19 -12.04 -7.39 -19.16
CA TYR A 19 -13.38 -6.81 -19.30
C TYR A 19 -13.57 -5.60 -18.38
N SER A 20 -13.18 -5.70 -17.11
CA SER A 20 -13.28 -4.60 -16.15
C SER A 20 -12.46 -3.36 -16.58
N LYS A 21 -11.25 -3.56 -17.14
CA LYS A 21 -10.39 -2.49 -17.64
C LYS A 21 -10.95 -1.83 -18.91
N LEU A 22 -11.49 -2.62 -19.85
CA LEU A 22 -12.13 -2.10 -21.07
C LEU A 22 -13.38 -1.29 -20.74
N ALA A 23 -14.20 -1.74 -19.78
CA ALA A 23 -15.37 -1.02 -19.31
C ALA A 23 -15.00 0.33 -18.67
N GLU A 24 -13.95 0.37 -17.85
CA GLU A 24 -13.43 1.62 -17.26
C GLU A 24 -12.95 2.59 -18.36
N GLN A 25 -12.17 2.11 -19.33
CA GLN A 25 -11.69 2.91 -20.47
C GLN A 25 -12.84 3.49 -21.30
N ASN A 26 -13.87 2.69 -21.58
CA ASN A 26 -15.03 3.14 -22.34
C ASN A 26 -15.86 4.16 -21.56
N ARG A 27 -15.90 4.08 -20.22
CA ARG A 27 -16.53 5.11 -19.36
C ARG A 27 -15.74 6.41 -19.40
N VAL A 28 -14.42 6.35 -19.22
CA VAL A 28 -13.56 7.55 -19.22
C VAL A 28 -13.53 8.23 -20.59
N LYS A 29 -13.58 7.48 -21.69
CA LYS A 29 -13.66 8.06 -23.05
C LYS A 29 -14.96 8.82 -23.33
N LYS A 30 -16.05 8.50 -22.63
CA LYS A 30 -17.35 9.17 -22.78
C LYS A 30 -17.47 10.44 -21.92
N MET A 31 -16.55 10.67 -21.00
CA MET A 31 -16.54 11.86 -20.16
C MET A 31 -16.16 13.10 -20.97
N THR A 32 -16.72 14.24 -20.59
CA THR A 32 -16.28 15.55 -21.08
C THR A 32 -14.83 15.82 -20.65
N PRO A 33 -14.10 16.71 -21.33
CA PRO A 33 -12.72 17.03 -20.96
C PRO A 33 -12.58 17.55 -19.53
N GLU A 34 -13.58 18.26 -19.01
CA GLU A 34 -13.61 18.78 -17.63
C GLU A 34 -13.81 17.65 -16.61
N GLU A 35 -14.82 16.80 -16.78
CA GLU A 35 -15.05 15.63 -15.92
C GLU A 35 -13.85 14.69 -15.90
N ARG A 36 -13.16 14.55 -17.04
CA ARG A 36 -11.95 13.74 -17.13
C ARG A 36 -10.81 14.33 -16.29
N ALA A 37 -10.65 15.65 -16.25
CA ALA A 37 -9.62 16.29 -15.43
C ALA A 37 -9.89 16.04 -13.93
N GLU A 38 -11.13 16.23 -13.48
CA GLU A 38 -11.54 15.96 -12.09
C GLU A 38 -11.34 14.48 -11.71
N TYR A 39 -11.66 13.55 -12.62
CA TYR A 39 -11.40 12.13 -12.43
C TYR A 39 -9.90 11.82 -12.25
N LEU A 40 -9.04 12.48 -13.03
CA LEU A 40 -7.59 12.30 -12.92
C LEU A 40 -7.05 12.85 -11.61
N GLU A 41 -7.50 14.03 -11.18
CA GLU A 41 -7.10 14.65 -9.92
C GLU A 41 -7.53 13.81 -8.71
N SER A 42 -8.78 13.35 -8.69
CA SER A 42 -9.29 12.48 -7.61
C SER A 42 -8.56 11.13 -7.54
N LYS A 43 -8.20 10.57 -8.70
CA LYS A 43 -7.39 9.35 -8.80
C LYS A 43 -5.97 9.57 -8.29
N GLU A 44 -5.35 10.69 -8.63
CA GLU A 44 -4.02 11.05 -8.13
C GLU A 44 -4.04 11.28 -6.62
N GLN A 45 -5.04 11.99 -6.10
CA GLN A 45 -5.19 12.20 -4.66
C GLN A 45 -5.40 10.87 -3.92
N SER A 46 -6.21 9.96 -4.49
CA SER A 46 -6.40 8.60 -3.94
C SER A 46 -5.09 7.80 -3.95
N ARG A 47 -4.30 7.92 -5.01
CA ARG A 47 -2.97 7.29 -5.13
C ARG A 47 -2.02 7.83 -4.06
N LEU A 48 -1.94 9.14 -3.90
CA LEU A 48 -1.08 9.79 -2.91
C LEU A 48 -1.51 9.46 -1.48
N ASN A 49 -2.80 9.40 -1.20
CA ASN A 49 -3.32 8.98 0.10
C ASN A 49 -2.99 7.51 0.41
N SER A 50 -3.06 6.62 -0.60
CA SER A 50 -2.64 5.22 -0.45
C SER A 50 -1.14 5.09 -0.20
N LEU A 51 -0.33 5.87 -0.92
CA LEU A 51 1.13 5.82 -0.82
C LEU A 51 1.68 6.47 0.44
N TYR A 52 1.15 7.63 0.84
CA TYR A 52 1.77 8.47 1.88
C TYR A 52 0.80 8.87 3.01
N GLY A 53 -0.48 8.54 2.89
CA GLY A 53 -1.51 8.89 3.87
C GLY A 53 -2.10 10.27 3.68
N SER A 54 -2.85 10.71 4.68
CA SER A 54 -3.51 12.01 4.67
C SER A 54 -2.52 13.16 4.85
N LEU A 55 -2.88 14.32 4.32
CA LEU A 55 -2.09 15.54 4.47
C LEU A 55 -2.23 16.10 5.88
N ASN A 56 -1.10 16.38 6.52
CA ASN A 56 -0.99 17.01 7.82
C ASN A 56 -0.48 18.46 7.63
N PRO A 57 -1.36 19.47 7.69
CA PRO A 57 -0.98 20.85 7.41
C PRO A 57 -0.21 21.52 8.55
N VAL A 58 -0.27 20.94 9.76
CA VAL A 58 0.32 21.51 10.99
C VAL A 58 1.78 21.09 11.14
N MET A 59 2.15 19.92 10.63
CA MET A 59 3.50 19.38 10.75
C MET A 59 4.51 20.20 9.92
N LEU A 60 5.72 20.35 10.46
CA LEU A 60 6.87 20.97 9.80
C LEU A 60 7.87 19.91 9.36
N CYS A 61 8.44 20.05 8.15
CA CYS A 61 9.43 19.10 7.66
C CYS A 61 10.78 19.40 8.30
N PRO A 62 11.43 18.44 8.99
CA PRO A 62 12.72 18.67 9.63
C PRO A 62 13.88 18.84 8.63
N HIS A 63 13.65 18.58 7.34
CA HIS A 63 14.69 18.66 6.31
C HIS A 63 14.66 19.97 5.51
N CYS A 64 13.48 20.53 5.23
CA CYS A 64 13.33 21.78 4.47
C CYS A 64 12.57 22.89 5.21
N ASN A 65 12.07 22.63 6.43
CA ASN A 65 11.31 23.57 7.25
C ASN A 65 10.00 24.11 6.63
N GLU A 66 9.48 23.45 5.61
CA GLU A 66 8.17 23.80 5.04
C GLU A 66 7.01 23.13 5.79
N LYS A 67 5.88 23.84 5.86
CA LYS A 67 4.58 23.37 6.38
C LYS A 67 3.61 23.10 5.24
N GLY A 68 2.55 22.32 5.49
CA GLY A 68 1.47 22.13 4.51
C GLY A 68 1.70 21.06 3.44
N HIS A 69 2.91 20.54 3.30
CA HIS A 69 3.27 19.56 2.26
C HIS A 69 3.58 18.16 2.80
N ILE A 70 3.21 17.88 4.05
CA ILE A 70 3.58 16.64 4.73
C ILE A 70 2.38 15.71 4.78
N ARG A 71 2.58 14.48 4.34
CA ARG A 71 1.59 13.40 4.43
C ARG A 71 2.04 12.39 5.47
N THR A 72 1.10 11.89 6.25
CA THR A 72 1.37 10.93 7.32
C THR A 72 0.49 9.70 7.21
N LYS A 73 1.08 8.52 7.38
CA LYS A 73 0.34 7.25 7.48
C LYS A 73 0.88 6.38 8.61
N PRO A 74 0.01 5.61 9.29
CA PRO A 74 0.47 4.56 10.17
C PRO A 74 1.16 3.46 9.37
N VAL A 75 2.33 3.04 9.79
CA VAL A 75 3.10 1.93 9.20
C VAL A 75 3.47 0.91 10.26
N VAL A 76 3.70 -0.32 9.82
CA VAL A 76 4.13 -1.42 10.71
C VAL A 76 5.47 -1.91 10.23
N HIS A 77 6.53 -1.59 10.96
CA HIS A 77 7.85 -2.13 10.69
C HIS A 77 8.02 -3.49 11.34
N LYS A 78 8.71 -4.36 10.61
CA LYS A 78 9.10 -5.69 11.05
C LYS A 78 10.53 -5.63 11.59
N LYS A 79 10.71 -5.06 12.80
CA LYS A 79 12.03 -4.82 13.41
C LYS A 79 12.22 -5.63 14.68
N GLY A 80 13.32 -6.38 14.74
CA GLY A 80 13.70 -7.20 15.88
C GLY A 80 12.98 -8.55 15.95
N ILE A 81 13.24 -9.28 17.03
CA ILE A 81 12.72 -10.63 17.30
C ILE A 81 11.53 -10.54 18.25
N SER A 82 10.44 -11.21 17.89
CA SER A 82 9.25 -11.35 18.74
C SER A 82 9.50 -12.46 19.76
N GLY A 83 9.56 -12.09 21.04
CA GLY A 83 9.81 -13.03 22.13
C GLY A 83 8.81 -14.20 22.15
N GLY A 84 7.51 -13.93 22.02
CA GLY A 84 6.50 -15.00 22.00
C GLY A 84 6.65 -15.98 20.84
N LYS A 85 7.02 -15.50 19.65
CA LYS A 85 7.31 -16.38 18.51
C LYS A 85 8.62 -17.15 18.68
N ALA A 86 9.62 -16.54 19.30
CA ALA A 86 10.89 -17.20 19.62
C ALA A 86 10.69 -18.33 20.65
N THR A 87 9.85 -18.11 21.66
CA THR A 87 9.49 -19.15 22.62
C THR A 87 8.71 -20.28 21.94
N ALA A 88 7.71 -19.95 21.11
CA ALA A 88 6.95 -20.96 20.35
C ALA A 88 7.85 -21.78 19.41
N ALA A 89 8.83 -21.13 18.78
CA ALA A 89 9.87 -21.78 18.00
C ALA A 89 10.66 -22.80 18.83
N ILE A 90 11.11 -22.45 20.03
CA ILE A 90 11.83 -23.39 20.92
C ILE A 90 10.92 -24.58 21.28
N PHE A 91 9.67 -24.32 21.68
CA PHE A 91 8.72 -25.38 22.05
C PHE A 91 8.37 -26.32 20.90
N THR A 92 8.40 -25.84 19.66
CA THR A 92 8.05 -26.62 18.45
C THR A 92 9.28 -27.16 17.72
N GLY A 93 10.47 -27.10 18.33
CA GLY A 93 11.71 -27.57 17.69
C GLY A 93 12.08 -26.79 16.42
N GLY A 94 11.61 -25.56 16.28
CA GLY A 94 11.90 -24.67 15.15
C GLY A 94 10.89 -24.71 14.00
N VAL A 95 9.92 -25.64 13.99
CA VAL A 95 8.96 -25.77 12.88
C VAL A 95 8.11 -24.51 12.68
N SER A 96 7.72 -23.84 13.78
CA SER A 96 6.92 -22.60 13.70
C SER A 96 7.65 -21.40 13.08
N LEU A 97 8.99 -21.40 12.99
CA LEU A 97 9.72 -20.35 12.28
C LEU A 97 9.38 -20.33 10.79
N LEU A 98 9.28 -21.50 10.17
CA LEU A 98 9.04 -21.63 8.73
C LEU A 98 7.66 -21.08 8.36
N ALA A 99 6.67 -21.25 9.24
CA ALA A 99 5.31 -20.78 9.01
C ALA A 99 5.11 -19.30 9.34
N THR A 100 5.68 -18.80 10.44
CA THR A 100 5.26 -17.49 11.00
C THR A 100 6.36 -16.42 11.02
N GLY A 101 7.61 -16.82 10.86
CA GLY A 101 8.81 -15.98 11.01
C GLY A 101 8.94 -15.35 12.40
N LEU A 102 10.15 -14.96 12.80
CA LEU A 102 10.39 -14.40 14.14
C LEU A 102 10.20 -12.90 14.27
N SER A 103 9.93 -12.20 13.17
CA SER A 103 9.93 -10.74 13.19
C SER A 103 8.84 -10.15 14.12
N ARG A 104 9.25 -9.18 14.94
CA ARG A 104 8.37 -8.35 15.75
C ARG A 104 7.82 -7.21 14.92
N LYS A 105 6.51 -6.98 15.05
CA LYS A 105 5.81 -5.85 14.43
C LYS A 105 5.84 -4.67 15.39
N GLU A 106 6.28 -3.52 14.92
CA GLU A 106 6.32 -2.25 15.66
C GLU A 106 5.51 -1.23 14.88
N LYS A 107 4.58 -0.55 15.55
CA LYS A 107 3.74 0.48 14.94
C LYS A 107 4.48 1.81 15.05
N SER A 108 4.65 2.49 13.93
CA SER A 108 5.16 3.87 13.87
C SER A 108 4.34 4.66 12.87
N THR A 109 4.61 5.95 12.77
CA THR A 109 4.01 6.81 11.76
C THR A 109 5.08 7.22 10.76
N GLN A 110 4.82 6.97 9.48
CA GLN A 110 5.67 7.46 8.41
C GLN A 110 5.17 8.83 7.97
N ALA A 111 6.07 9.81 7.94
CA ALA A 111 5.86 11.10 7.30
C ALA A 111 6.60 11.16 5.95
N TYR A 112 5.99 11.81 4.98
CA TYR A 112 6.56 12.10 3.66
C TYR A 112 6.32 13.56 3.32
N CYS A 113 7.37 14.27 2.92
CA CYS A 113 7.30 15.65 2.48
C CYS A 113 7.28 15.73 0.94
N ALA A 114 6.22 16.31 0.37
CA ALA A 114 6.12 16.49 -1.07
C ALA A 114 7.06 17.58 -1.63
N SER A 115 7.57 18.48 -0.77
CA SER A 115 8.46 19.58 -1.19
C SER A 115 9.91 19.11 -1.40
N CYS A 116 10.51 18.47 -0.38
CA CYS A 116 11.89 17.96 -0.46
C CYS A 116 11.98 16.47 -0.83
N ASN A 117 10.84 15.81 -1.04
CA ASN A 117 10.73 14.39 -1.39
C ASN A 117 11.37 13.44 -0.38
N ASN A 118 11.51 13.86 0.88
CA ASN A 118 12.09 13.04 1.95
C ASN A 118 11.01 12.38 2.81
N SER A 119 11.31 11.20 3.33
CA SER A 119 10.43 10.44 4.23
C SER A 119 11.17 10.02 5.49
N TRP A 120 10.48 10.08 6.62
CA TRP A 120 11.02 9.67 7.92
C TRP A 120 9.92 9.01 8.76
N ASP A 121 10.32 8.10 9.64
CA ASP A 121 9.41 7.40 10.54
C ASP A 121 9.62 7.93 11.97
N PHE A 122 8.53 8.08 12.72
CA PHE A 122 8.54 8.53 14.12
C PHE A 122 7.46 7.81 14.96
#